data_AF-A0A2G9RYS6-F1
#
_entry.id   AF-A0A2G9RYS6-F1
#
_cell.length_a   1.000
_cell.length_b   1.000
_cell.length_c   1.000
_cell.angle_alpha   90.00
_cell.angle_beta   90.00
_cell.angle_gamma   90.00
#
_symmetry.space_group_name_H-M   'P 1'
#
loop_
_entity.id
_entity.type
_entity.pdbx_description
1 polymer ?
#
loop_
_entity_poly.entity_id
_entity_poly.type
_entity_poly.pdbx_seq_one_letter_code
_entity_poly.pdbx_strand_id
1 'polypeptide(L)'
;MVFRFFCKHGLTKTHNLAYEECESQQVVFSKTSCPNVLKIQSRVLSDVIIHFPSCQEEVTLTATPMKITLKSYSEEDIGISKVMHTEVHLNPEEFINFQIGTDSEVTFCLKELRGFLSFAEATSALIMVHFNKPGKYVYKYLRSMYVI
;
A
#
# COMPACT_ATOMS: atom_id res chain seq x y z
N MET A 1 20.12 -22.89 -1.78
CA MET A 1 20.67 -21.69 -1.13
C MET A 1 20.95 -22.00 0.35
N VAL A 2 22.07 -21.53 0.91
CA VAL A 2 22.44 -21.80 2.32
C VAL A 2 22.46 -20.50 3.10
N PHE A 3 21.71 -20.45 4.20
CA PHE A 3 21.69 -19.34 5.15
C PHE A 3 22.35 -19.76 6.47
N ARG A 4 23.25 -18.92 7.00
CA ARG A 4 23.90 -19.15 8.29
C ARG A 4 23.65 -17.97 9.22
N PHE A 5 23.07 -18.26 10.39
CA PHE A 5 22.87 -17.30 11.46
C PHE A 5 23.93 -17.52 12.54
N PHE A 6 24.79 -16.52 12.74
CA PHE A 6 25.75 -16.49 13.83
C PHE A 6 25.08 -15.87 15.06
N CYS A 7 24.81 -16.69 16.06
CA CYS A 7 24.11 -16.32 17.28
C CYS A 7 25.11 -16.07 18.43
N LYS A 8 24.60 -15.53 19.54
CA LYS A 8 25.40 -15.34 20.77
C LYS A 8 26.00 -16.68 21.25
N HIS A 9 27.12 -16.58 21.97
CA HIS A 9 27.84 -17.72 22.56
C HIS A 9 28.45 -18.70 21.54
N GLY A 10 28.83 -18.22 20.36
CA GLY A 10 29.49 -19.05 19.34
C GLY A 10 28.56 -20.03 18.61
N LEU A 11 27.26 -19.99 18.89
CA LEU A 11 26.28 -20.84 18.21
C LEU A 11 26.10 -20.40 16.75
N THR A 12 26.16 -21.35 15.82
CA THR A 12 25.83 -21.10 14.41
C THR A 12 24.68 -22.00 13.98
N LYS A 13 23.58 -21.40 13.50
CA LYS A 13 22.45 -22.13 12.90
C LYS A 13 22.56 -22.08 11.38
N THR A 14 22.61 -23.24 10.72
CA THR A 14 22.69 -23.36 9.26
C THR A 14 21.37 -23.89 8.70
N HIS A 15 20.80 -23.22 7.72
CA HIS A 15 19.57 -23.58 7.03
C HIS A 15 19.83 -23.75 5.53
N ASN A 16 19.50 -24.93 5.00
CA ASN A 16 19.62 -25.23 3.58
C ASN A 16 18.23 -25.17 2.95
N LEU A 17 17.98 -24.16 2.11
CA LEU A 17 16.72 -24.02 1.38
C LEU A 17 16.91 -24.52 -0.06
N ALA A 18 16.02 -25.43 -0.47
CA ALA A 18 15.87 -25.79 -1.87
C ALA A 18 15.31 -24.60 -2.66
N TYR A 19 15.75 -24.45 -3.90
CA TYR A 19 15.29 -23.40 -4.81
C TYR A 19 15.26 -23.95 -6.23
N GLU A 20 14.42 -23.37 -7.07
CA GLU A 20 14.32 -23.68 -8.49
C GLU A 20 14.70 -22.44 -9.29
N GLU A 21 15.33 -22.63 -10.46
CA GLU A 21 15.61 -21.54 -11.38
C GLU A 21 14.30 -21.08 -12.04
N CYS A 22 14.06 -19.77 -12.02
CA CYS A 22 12.89 -19.14 -12.63
C CYS A 22 13.33 -17.88 -13.36
N GLU A 23 12.62 -17.53 -14.44
CA GLU A 23 12.88 -16.28 -15.17
C GLU A 23 12.56 -15.06 -14.31
N SER A 24 13.37 -14.01 -14.42
CA SER A 24 13.11 -12.75 -13.73
C SER A 24 11.86 -12.09 -14.34
N GLN A 25 10.76 -12.05 -13.59
CA GLN A 25 9.61 -11.23 -13.96
C GLN A 25 9.89 -9.76 -13.65
N GLN A 26 10.54 -9.07 -14.59
CA GLN A 26 10.75 -7.63 -14.49
C GLN A 26 9.50 -6.90 -14.96
N VAL A 27 8.80 -6.26 -14.04
CA VAL A 27 7.73 -5.33 -14.40
C VAL A 27 8.37 -3.98 -14.72
N VAL A 28 8.40 -3.61 -16.01
CA VAL A 28 8.90 -2.29 -16.43
C VAL A 28 7.91 -1.22 -15.98
N PHE A 29 8.30 -0.41 -15.00
CA PHE A 29 7.52 0.71 -14.49
C PHE A 29 8.17 2.05 -14.84
N SER A 30 7.44 2.89 -15.58
CA SER A 30 7.87 4.26 -15.87
C SER A 30 7.30 5.23 -14.83
N LYS A 31 8.07 5.50 -13.77
CA LYS A 31 7.73 6.48 -12.71
C LYS A 31 7.36 7.86 -13.26
N THR A 32 8.00 8.27 -14.36
CA THR A 32 7.83 9.59 -14.98
C THR A 32 6.48 9.78 -15.65
N SER A 33 5.70 8.70 -15.84
CA SER A 33 4.39 8.75 -16.48
C SER A 33 3.20 8.89 -15.52
N CYS A 34 3.43 8.85 -14.20
CA CYS A 34 2.36 8.98 -13.20
C CYS A 34 2.09 10.46 -12.89
N PRO A 35 0.86 10.98 -13.12
CA PRO A 35 0.53 12.36 -12.82
C PRO A 35 0.41 12.61 -11.31
N ASN A 36 0.17 11.57 -10.51
CA ASN A 36 -0.05 11.68 -9.08
C ASN A 36 1.05 10.97 -8.29
N VAL A 37 1.66 11.69 -7.36
CA VAL A 37 2.77 11.25 -6.51
C VAL A 37 2.54 11.74 -5.09
N LEU A 38 2.50 10.81 -4.14
CA LEU A 38 2.41 11.10 -2.70
C LEU A 38 3.64 10.56 -2.00
N LYS A 39 4.13 11.27 -0.98
CA LYS A 39 5.15 10.78 -0.05
C LYS A 39 4.69 11.03 1.38
N ILE A 40 4.61 9.99 2.19
CA ILE A 40 4.05 10.04 3.55
C ILE A 40 4.90 9.19 4.51
N GLN A 41 4.92 9.56 5.78
CA GLN A 41 5.48 8.72 6.84
C GLN A 41 4.65 7.45 6.99
N SER A 42 5.29 6.28 7.10
CA SER A 42 4.56 5.00 7.26
C SER A 42 3.58 5.03 8.42
N ARG A 43 3.99 5.62 9.55
CA ARG A 43 3.16 5.78 10.74
C ARG A 43 1.87 6.56 10.48
N VAL A 44 1.92 7.66 9.73
CA VAL A 44 0.71 8.47 9.44
C VAL A 44 -0.28 7.64 8.63
N LEU A 45 0.22 6.87 7.66
CA LEU A 45 -0.65 5.97 6.91
C LEU A 45 -1.17 4.79 7.78
N SER A 46 -0.36 4.25 8.69
CA SER A 46 -0.82 3.26 9.67
C SER A 46 -1.95 3.82 10.55
N ASP A 47 -1.80 5.04 11.07
CA ASP A 47 -2.79 5.72 11.93
C ASP A 47 -4.14 5.93 11.22
N VAL A 48 -4.13 6.03 9.89
CA VAL A 48 -5.36 6.06 9.08
C VAL A 48 -5.98 4.68 8.92
N ILE A 49 -5.13 3.68 8.65
CA ILE A 49 -5.57 2.33 8.27
C ILE A 49 -6.15 1.56 9.47
N ILE A 50 -5.77 1.90 10.69
CA ILE A 50 -6.34 1.31 11.92
C ILE A 50 -7.85 1.57 12.09
N HIS A 51 -8.40 2.59 11.43
CA HIS A 51 -9.82 2.90 11.52
C HIS A 51 -10.69 1.94 10.71
N PHE A 52 -10.12 1.21 9.76
CA PHE A 52 -10.85 0.24 8.95
C PHE A 52 -10.91 -1.12 9.66
N PRO A 53 -12.08 -1.79 9.67
CA PRO A 53 -12.22 -3.13 10.23
C PRO A 53 -11.20 -4.13 9.69
N SER A 54 -10.78 -5.08 10.51
CA SER A 54 -9.85 -6.15 10.07
C SER A 54 -10.39 -6.98 8.90
N CYS A 55 -11.73 -7.12 8.80
CA CYS A 55 -12.40 -7.79 7.69
C CYS A 55 -12.50 -6.95 6.40
N GLN A 56 -12.21 -5.64 6.46
CA GLN A 56 -12.26 -4.78 5.27
C GLN A 56 -11.21 -5.25 4.25
N GLU A 57 -11.67 -5.66 3.07
CA GLU A 57 -10.83 -6.24 2.03
C GLU A 57 -10.23 -5.18 1.12
N GLU A 58 -11.06 -4.22 0.68
CA GLU A 58 -10.67 -3.19 -0.27
C GLU A 58 -11.00 -1.79 0.23
N VAL A 59 -10.22 -0.81 -0.21
CA VAL A 59 -10.49 0.62 0.05
C VAL A 59 -10.32 1.40 -1.23
N THR A 60 -11.08 2.48 -1.34
CA THR A 60 -11.00 3.44 -2.42
C THR A 60 -10.24 4.67 -1.94
N LEU A 61 -9.15 5.01 -2.62
CA LEU A 61 -8.42 6.27 -2.48
C LEU A 61 -8.91 7.24 -3.55
N THR A 62 -9.48 8.37 -3.13
CA THR A 62 -9.82 9.49 -3.99
C THR A 62 -8.83 10.61 -3.75
N ALA A 63 -8.23 11.13 -4.80
CA ALA A 63 -7.23 12.18 -4.73
C ALA A 63 -7.64 13.41 -5.52
N THR A 64 -7.56 14.57 -4.88
CA THR A 64 -7.70 15.89 -5.50
C THR A 64 -6.55 16.77 -5.05
N PRO A 65 -6.29 17.91 -5.71
CA PRO A 65 -5.31 18.89 -5.24
C PRO A 65 -5.55 19.41 -3.81
N MET A 66 -6.75 19.20 -3.25
CA MET A 66 -7.13 19.70 -1.94
C MET A 66 -7.06 18.65 -0.82
N LYS A 67 -7.17 17.35 -1.13
CA LYS A 67 -7.18 16.28 -0.11
C LYS A 67 -6.99 14.88 -0.69
N ILE A 68 -6.61 13.95 0.18
CA ILE A 68 -6.84 12.51 -0.02
C ILE A 68 -8.03 12.07 0.82
N THR A 69 -8.87 11.22 0.24
CA THR A 69 -9.91 10.48 0.96
C THR A 69 -9.64 8.98 0.83
N LEU A 70 -9.69 8.24 1.94
CA LEU A 70 -9.74 6.79 1.94
C LEU A 70 -11.12 6.35 2.42
N LYS A 71 -11.80 5.53 1.63
CA LYS A 71 -13.15 5.03 1.92
C LYS A 71 -13.19 3.51 1.83
N SER A 72 -13.94 2.87 2.73
CA SER A 72 -14.23 1.44 2.65
C SER A 72 -14.98 1.13 1.36
N TYR A 73 -14.45 0.20 0.56
CA TYR A 73 -15.12 -0.29 -0.62
C TYR A 73 -16.01 -1.50 -0.28
N SER A 74 -17.19 -1.57 -0.87
CA SER A 74 -18.09 -2.72 -0.81
C SER A 74 -18.82 -2.85 -2.14
N GLU A 75 -18.79 -4.02 -2.75
CA GLU A 75 -19.72 -4.34 -3.84
C GLU A 75 -21.14 -4.35 -3.24
N GLU A 76 -22.02 -3.46 -3.69
CA GLU A 76 -23.29 -3.20 -3.02
C GLU A 76 -24.29 -4.38 -3.11
N ASP A 77 -25.04 -4.54 -2.01
CA ASP A 77 -26.44 -4.94 -1.92
C ASP A 77 -26.85 -6.40 -2.20
N ILE A 78 -26.57 -7.30 -1.24
CA ILE A 78 -27.39 -8.50 -1.03
C ILE A 78 -27.81 -8.58 0.44
N GLY A 79 -28.76 -7.73 0.83
CA GLY A 79 -29.68 -8.02 1.93
C GLY A 79 -29.21 -7.71 3.36
N ILE A 80 -29.93 -6.76 3.98
CA ILE A 80 -30.30 -6.70 5.42
C ILE A 80 -29.18 -6.41 6.43
N SER A 81 -27.90 -6.49 6.07
CA SER A 81 -26.79 -6.04 6.93
C SER A 81 -26.33 -4.65 6.53
N LYS A 82 -26.56 -3.62 7.38
CA LYS A 82 -25.89 -2.32 7.23
C LYS A 82 -24.38 -2.53 7.39
N VAL A 83 -23.66 -2.61 6.27
CA VAL A 83 -22.20 -2.69 6.29
C VAL A 83 -21.67 -1.37 6.82
N MET A 84 -20.73 -1.43 7.77
CA MET A 84 -20.12 -0.24 8.34
C MET A 84 -19.21 0.41 7.30
N HIS A 85 -19.53 1.65 6.90
CA HIS A 85 -18.67 2.43 6.03
C HIS A 85 -17.74 3.31 6.85
N THR A 86 -16.45 3.25 6.53
CA THR A 86 -15.41 4.10 7.12
C THR A 86 -14.86 5.02 6.05
N GLU A 87 -14.75 6.30 6.38
CA GLU A 87 -14.17 7.32 5.51
C GLU A 87 -13.20 8.17 6.33
N VAL A 88 -11.99 8.34 5.84
CA VAL A 88 -10.93 9.13 6.47
C VAL A 88 -10.40 10.14 5.45
N HIS A 89 -10.20 11.37 5.89
CA HIS A 89 -9.63 12.43 5.08
C HIS A 89 -8.25 12.80 5.58
N LEU A 90 -7.35 13.02 4.63
CA LEU A 90 -6.00 13.49 4.88
C LEU A 90 -5.79 14.81 4.14
N ASN A 91 -5.29 15.81 4.87
CA ASN A 91 -4.93 17.09 4.28
C ASN A 91 -3.56 17.01 3.60
N PRO A 92 -3.29 17.84 2.57
CA PRO A 92 -2.00 17.85 1.88
C PRO A 92 -0.79 18.05 2.81
N GLU A 93 -0.98 18.76 3.93
CA GLU A 93 0.06 19.04 4.94
C GLU A 93 0.53 17.80 5.70
N GLU A 94 -0.23 16.70 5.68
CA GLU A 94 0.15 15.43 6.30
C GLU A 94 1.19 14.66 5.48
N PHE A 95 1.46 15.12 4.25
CA PHE A 95 2.38 14.50 3.32
C PHE A 95 3.68 15.29 3.22
N ILE A 96 4.80 14.56 3.10
CA ILE A 96 6.11 15.14 2.79
C ILE A 96 6.15 15.63 1.34
N ASN A 97 5.47 14.93 0.44
CA ASN A 97 5.24 15.36 -0.93
C ASN A 97 3.78 15.09 -1.31
N PHE A 98 3.12 16.11 -1.85
CA PHE A 98 1.75 16.03 -2.31
C PHE A 98 1.66 16.59 -3.72
N GLN A 99 1.64 15.72 -4.72
CA GLN A 99 1.51 16.10 -6.11
C GLN A 99 0.32 15.36 -6.72
N ILE A 100 -0.76 16.09 -6.98
CA ILE A 100 -1.91 15.59 -7.72
C ILE A 100 -2.01 16.35 -9.03
N GLY A 101 -1.52 15.74 -10.11
CA GLY A 101 -1.62 16.29 -11.47
C GLY A 101 -2.99 16.06 -12.10
N THR A 102 -3.75 15.07 -11.62
CA THR A 102 -5.16 14.90 -12.03
C THR A 102 -5.99 14.19 -10.99
N ASP A 103 -7.21 14.68 -10.78
CA ASP A 103 -8.22 14.02 -9.96
C ASP A 103 -8.37 12.55 -10.38
N SER A 104 -8.33 11.67 -9.38
CA SER A 104 -8.32 10.23 -9.61
C SER A 104 -8.92 9.47 -8.44
N GLU A 105 -9.40 8.29 -8.75
CA GLU A 105 -9.99 7.37 -7.79
C GLU A 105 -9.46 5.97 -8.07
N VAL A 106 -9.03 5.28 -7.01
CA VAL A 106 -8.42 3.96 -7.11
C VAL A 106 -8.89 3.07 -5.97
N THR A 107 -9.44 1.91 -6.30
CA THR A 107 -9.72 0.84 -5.33
C THR A 107 -8.59 -0.19 -5.32
N PHE A 108 -8.18 -0.63 -4.12
CA PHE A 108 -7.12 -1.63 -3.94
C PHE A 108 -7.29 -2.44 -2.65
N CYS A 109 -6.57 -3.57 -2.57
CA CYS A 109 -6.59 -4.49 -1.44
C CYS A 109 -5.95 -3.87 -0.18
N LEU A 110 -6.77 -3.66 0.85
CA LEU A 110 -6.36 -3.17 2.15
C LEU A 110 -5.52 -4.21 2.92
N LYS A 111 -5.79 -5.51 2.72
CA LYS A 111 -5.02 -6.58 3.38
C LYS A 111 -3.55 -6.57 2.94
N GLU A 112 -3.30 -6.38 1.65
CA GLU A 112 -1.93 -6.24 1.12
C GLU A 112 -1.25 -4.98 1.66
N LEU A 113 -1.97 -3.86 1.71
CA LEU A 113 -1.45 -2.62 2.29
C LEU A 113 -1.07 -2.79 3.76
N ARG A 114 -1.89 -3.48 4.57
CA ARG A 114 -1.56 -3.77 5.98
C ARG A 114 -0.28 -4.60 6.12
N GLY A 115 -0.12 -5.63 5.27
CA GLY A 115 1.10 -6.43 5.23
C GLY A 115 2.33 -5.58 4.92
N PHE A 116 2.24 -4.72 3.91
CA PHE A 116 3.29 -3.78 3.55
C PHE A 116 3.62 -2.79 4.69
N LEU A 117 2.60 -2.20 5.31
CA LEU A 117 2.75 -1.23 6.40
C LEU A 117 3.41 -1.84 7.64
N SER A 118 3.13 -3.11 7.95
CA SER A 118 3.78 -3.78 9.09
C SER A 118 5.31 -3.77 9.01
N PHE A 119 5.87 -3.88 7.81
CA PHE A 119 7.31 -3.78 7.57
C PHE A 119 7.80 -2.33 7.54
N ALA A 120 7.07 -1.45 6.85
CA ALA A 120 7.42 -0.03 6.72
C ALA A 120 7.40 0.70 8.07
N GLU A 121 6.52 0.31 8.99
CA GLU A 121 6.44 0.87 10.34
C GLU A 121 7.61 0.39 11.21
N ALA A 122 7.93 -0.92 11.17
CA ALA A 122 9.06 -1.49 11.91
C ALA A 122 10.41 -0.86 11.53
N THR A 123 10.51 -0.30 10.33
CA THR A 123 11.70 0.39 9.80
C THR A 123 11.57 1.91 9.83
N SER A 124 10.45 2.47 10.30
CA SER A 124 10.15 3.92 10.27
C SER A 124 10.36 4.55 8.89
N ALA A 125 10.00 3.79 7.85
CA ALA A 125 10.24 4.13 6.46
C ALA A 125 9.26 5.18 5.90
N LEU A 126 9.70 5.87 4.86
CA LEU A 126 8.83 6.70 4.04
C LEU A 126 8.18 5.88 2.94
N ILE A 127 6.90 6.13 2.71
CA ILE A 127 6.12 5.48 1.68
C ILE A 127 5.91 6.46 0.53
N MET A 128 6.29 6.05 -0.67
CA MET A 128 6.00 6.78 -1.89
C MET A 128 4.92 6.06 -2.70
N VAL A 129 3.85 6.77 -3.06
CA VAL A 129 2.70 6.23 -3.80
C VAL A 129 2.62 6.90 -5.17
N HIS A 130 2.62 6.09 -6.22
CA HIS A 130 2.40 6.55 -7.60
C HIS A 130 1.12 5.94 -8.16
N PHE A 131 0.24 6.77 -8.72
CA PHE A 131 -1.03 6.33 -9.28
C PHE A 131 -1.51 7.25 -10.40
N ASN A 132 -2.53 6.79 -11.13
CA ASN A 132 -3.14 7.47 -12.28
C ASN A 132 -4.66 7.17 -12.29
N LYS A 133 -5.40 7.69 -13.27
CA LYS A 133 -6.83 7.47 -13.45
C LYS A 133 -7.19 5.98 -13.63
N PRO A 134 -8.37 5.57 -13.15
CA PRO A 134 -8.92 4.24 -13.39
C PRO A 134 -9.29 4.06 -14.88
N GLY A 135 -9.12 2.87 -15.46
CA GLY A 135 -9.72 2.62 -16.79
C GLY A 135 -9.19 1.53 -17.73
N LYS A 136 -8.22 0.67 -17.39
CA LYS A 136 -7.98 -0.54 -18.20
C LYS A 136 -7.41 -1.70 -17.36
N TYR A 137 -8.32 -2.64 -17.06
CA TYR A 137 -8.22 -3.87 -16.26
C TYR A 137 -8.21 -3.67 -14.74
N VAL A 138 -9.16 -4.36 -14.09
CA VAL A 138 -9.64 -4.21 -12.70
C VAL A 138 -8.66 -4.74 -11.63
N TYR A 139 -7.36 -4.84 -11.94
CA TYR A 139 -6.36 -5.19 -10.92
C TYR A 139 -5.14 -4.27 -11.04
N LYS A 140 -4.82 -3.59 -9.92
CA LYS A 140 -3.57 -2.83 -9.62
C LYS A 140 -3.53 -1.35 -10.04
N TYR A 141 -3.97 -0.44 -9.16
CA TYR A 141 -3.49 0.95 -9.17
C TYR A 141 -2.92 1.42 -7.82
N LEU A 142 -2.28 0.54 -7.07
CA LEU A 142 -1.21 0.93 -6.15
C LEU A 142 0.10 0.38 -6.72
N ARG A 143 0.55 0.92 -7.86
CA ARG A 143 1.55 0.25 -8.71
C ARG A 143 2.97 0.26 -8.14
N SER A 144 3.24 1.12 -7.15
CA SER A 144 4.23 0.79 -6.14
C SER A 144 4.09 1.65 -4.90
N MET A 145 4.04 0.99 -3.75
CA MET A 145 4.56 1.54 -2.50
C MET A 145 5.94 0.94 -2.28
N TYR A 146 6.96 1.77 -2.18
CA TYR A 146 8.29 1.34 -1.77
C TYR A 146 8.65 2.05 -0.48
N VAL A 147 9.31 1.30 0.40
CA VAL A 147 10.09 1.81 1.53
C VAL A 147 11.39 2.36 0.95
N ILE A 148 11.61 3.68 1.07
CA ILE A 148 12.89 4.33 0.74
C ILE A 148 13.81 4.27 1.96
#